data_AF-A0A1B0FY77-F1
#
_entry.id   AF-A0A1B0FY77-F1
#
_cell.length_a   1.000
_cell.length_b   1.000
_cell.length_c   1.000
_cell.angle_alpha   90.00
_cell.angle_beta   90.00
_cell.angle_gamma   90.00
#
_symmetry.space_group_name_H-M   'P 1'
#
loop_
_entity.id
_entity.type
_entity.pdbx_description
1 polymer ?
#
loop_
_entity_poly.entity_id
_entity_poly.type
_entity_poly.pdbx_seq_one_letter_code
_entity_poly.pdbx_strand_id
1 'polypeptide(L)'
;MEFPEKTKNAVFLHIRRLKTEIPPESGGVEGPEKKITRLAIGIEGGFDPGAGKKYTYEENYSIVVLPGFQTMPYSTKLPQPVVNSVSAILAADSAMKKAEKSSLTGTWDGEVRHVSACAKDLLQLDNGRKIPPSGWKCDKCELTTNLWLNLTDGAVLCGRRFFDGSGGNDHAVLHYKETGYPWP
;
A
#
# COMPACT_ATOMS: atom_id res chain seq x y z
N MET A 1 14.89 -21.20 22.01
CA MET A 1 14.69 -22.64 22.33
C MET A 1 13.37 -22.92 23.05
N GLU A 2 12.73 -21.93 23.69
CA GLU A 2 11.57 -22.21 24.57
C GLU A 2 10.22 -22.49 23.88
N PHE A 3 10.03 -22.11 22.61
CA PHE A 3 8.71 -22.21 21.96
C PHE A 3 8.26 -23.66 21.69
N PRO A 4 9.09 -24.56 21.15
CA PRO A 4 8.72 -25.98 20.98
C PRO A 4 8.50 -26.69 22.32
N GLU A 5 9.31 -26.37 23.32
CA GLU A 5 9.21 -26.94 24.67
C GLU A 5 7.91 -26.55 25.38
N LYS A 6 7.44 -25.31 25.16
CA LYS A 6 6.19 -24.81 25.73
C LYS A 6 4.95 -25.28 24.96
N THR A 7 5.03 -25.38 23.64
CA THR A 7 3.84 -25.61 22.78
C THR A 7 3.71 -27.03 22.26
N LYS A 8 4.72 -27.89 22.44
CA LYS A 8 4.83 -29.25 21.86
C LYS A 8 4.77 -29.28 20.32
N ASN A 9 4.90 -28.12 19.67
CA ASN A 9 4.98 -28.03 18.21
C ASN A 9 6.42 -28.23 17.76
N ALA A 10 6.65 -29.27 16.96
CA ALA A 10 7.99 -29.65 16.50
C ALA A 10 8.26 -29.28 15.03
N VAL A 11 7.23 -28.96 14.24
CA VAL A 11 7.32 -28.72 12.80
C VAL A 11 7.01 -27.27 12.49
N PHE A 12 7.92 -26.60 11.77
CA PHE A 12 7.83 -25.19 11.45
C PHE A 12 8.03 -24.95 9.95
N LEU A 13 7.26 -24.00 9.40
CA LEU A 13 7.54 -23.44 8.08
C LEU A 13 8.49 -22.26 8.24
N HIS A 14 9.67 -22.36 7.64
CA HIS A 14 10.67 -21.32 7.60
C HIS A 14 10.60 -20.60 6.24
N ILE A 15 10.34 -19.29 6.29
CA ILE A 15 10.17 -18.43 5.11
C ILE A 15 11.34 -17.45 5.08
N ARG A 16 12.18 -17.53 4.04
CA ARG A 16 13.32 -16.62 3.85
C ARG A 16 13.10 -15.78 2.60
N ARG A 17 12.97 -14.46 2.77
CA ARG A 17 12.87 -13.49 1.67
C ARG A 17 14.25 -12.89 1.40
N LEU A 18 14.79 -13.08 0.20
CA LEU A 18 16.03 -12.47 -0.27
C LEU A 18 15.69 -11.27 -1.16
N LYS A 19 16.33 -10.14 -0.90
CA LYS A 19 16.19 -8.90 -1.68
C LYS A 19 17.44 -8.74 -2.54
N THR A 20 17.27 -8.73 -3.86
CA THR A 20 18.37 -8.59 -4.83
C THR A 20 18.18 -7.31 -5.63
N GLU A 21 19.23 -6.50 -5.75
CA GLU A 21 19.25 -5.33 -6.66
C GLU A 21 19.44 -5.82 -8.10
N ILE A 22 18.54 -5.44 -9.01
CA ILE A 22 18.73 -5.69 -10.44
C ILE A 22 19.76 -4.67 -10.95
N PRO A 23 20.89 -5.10 -11.53
CA PRO A 23 21.82 -4.18 -12.19
C PRO A 23 21.11 -3.46 -13.34
N PRO A 24 21.34 -2.15 -13.54
CA PRO A 24 20.78 -1.46 -14.70
C PRO A 24 21.30 -2.10 -15.99
N GLU A 25 20.39 -2.46 -16.91
CA GLU A 25 20.73 -3.03 -18.21
C GLU A 25 21.61 -2.05 -18.99
N SER A 26 22.87 -2.44 -19.22
CA SER A 26 23.76 -1.76 -20.16
C SER A 26 23.59 -2.38 -21.54
N GLY A 27 22.82 -1.73 -22.43
CA GLY A 27 22.77 -2.11 -23.85
C GLY A 27 21.74 -1.38 -24.74
N GLY A 28 22.15 -0.24 -25.34
CA GLY A 28 21.59 0.41 -26.57
C GLY A 28 20.23 1.11 -26.42
N VAL A 29 19.99 2.37 -26.79
CA VAL A 29 20.44 3.21 -27.93
C VAL A 29 20.37 4.69 -27.48
N GLU A 30 21.27 5.54 -28.01
CA GLU A 30 21.37 6.98 -27.74
C GLU A 30 20.04 7.76 -27.91
N GLY A 31 19.77 8.66 -26.95
CA GLY A 31 18.73 9.70 -27.01
C GLY A 31 19.12 10.88 -26.10
N PRO A 32 18.82 12.13 -26.47
CA PRO A 32 19.68 13.28 -26.18
C PRO A 32 19.67 13.66 -24.69
N GLU A 33 20.86 14.02 -24.22
CA GLU A 33 21.15 14.53 -22.88
C GLU A 33 20.18 15.65 -22.47
N LYS A 34 19.15 15.31 -21.69
CA LYS A 34 18.33 16.32 -21.01
C LYS A 34 19.14 16.85 -19.83
N LYS A 35 19.82 17.97 -20.10
CA LYS A 35 20.46 18.85 -19.11
C LYS A 35 19.54 19.03 -17.91
N ILE A 36 20.06 18.67 -16.73
CA ILE A 36 19.37 18.78 -15.45
C ILE A 36 19.18 20.26 -15.14
N THR A 37 18.00 20.80 -15.45
CA THR A 37 17.58 22.13 -15.01
C THR A 37 16.49 21.98 -13.97
N ARG A 38 16.91 22.07 -12.70
CA ARG A 38 16.14 22.19 -11.44
C ARG A 38 16.11 20.92 -10.57
N LEU A 39 16.52 21.12 -9.32
CA LEU A 39 16.21 20.29 -8.16
C LEU A 39 14.69 20.31 -7.93
N ALA A 40 13.95 19.55 -8.72
CA ALA A 40 12.53 19.33 -8.52
C ALA A 40 12.32 17.83 -8.22
N ILE A 41 12.22 17.52 -6.93
CA ILE A 41 11.89 16.17 -6.46
C ILE A 41 10.40 15.96 -6.74
N GLY A 42 10.05 14.95 -7.55
CA GLY A 42 8.67 14.50 -7.74
C GLY A 42 7.89 15.04 -8.95
N ILE A 43 8.56 15.50 -10.01
CA ILE A 43 7.91 15.82 -11.32
C ILE A 43 8.57 15.06 -12.47
N GLU A 44 7.85 14.85 -13.59
CA GLU A 44 8.41 14.26 -14.82
C GLU A 44 9.64 15.07 -15.29
N GLY A 45 10.82 14.45 -15.23
CA GLY A 45 12.11 15.08 -15.53
C GLY A 45 12.95 15.50 -14.31
N GLY A 46 12.47 15.25 -13.08
CA GLY A 46 13.20 15.48 -11.83
C GLY A 46 14.18 14.36 -11.46
N PHE A 47 15.25 14.71 -10.72
CA PHE A 47 16.24 13.75 -10.22
C PHE A 47 15.67 12.95 -9.05
N ASP A 48 15.38 11.68 -9.25
CA ASP A 48 14.98 10.73 -8.22
C ASP A 48 16.13 9.73 -7.96
N PRO A 49 16.84 9.82 -6.82
CA PRO A 49 17.93 8.92 -6.48
C PRO A 49 17.48 7.46 -6.25
N GLY A 50 16.17 7.19 -6.20
CA GLY A 50 15.57 5.85 -6.08
C GLY A 50 15.00 5.28 -7.38
N ALA A 51 14.74 6.09 -8.41
CA ALA A 51 14.04 5.67 -9.63
C ALA A 51 14.80 4.66 -10.51
N GLY A 52 16.08 4.38 -10.21
CA GLY A 52 16.89 3.41 -10.95
C GLY A 52 17.00 2.02 -10.32
N LYS A 53 16.64 1.84 -9.04
CA LYS A 53 16.88 0.57 -8.34
C LYS A 53 15.64 -0.33 -8.37
N LYS A 54 15.54 -1.14 -9.41
CA LYS A 54 14.60 -2.27 -9.42
C LYS A 54 15.14 -3.35 -8.49
N TYR A 55 14.31 -3.82 -7.56
CA TYR A 55 14.66 -4.95 -6.70
C TYR A 55 13.79 -6.16 -7.07
N THR A 56 14.39 -7.36 -7.11
CA THR A 56 13.63 -8.61 -7.08
C THR A 56 13.60 -9.17 -5.67
N TYR A 57 12.49 -9.80 -5.34
CA TYR A 57 12.32 -10.54 -4.09
C TYR A 57 12.16 -12.02 -4.41
N GLU A 58 13.06 -12.84 -3.89
CA GLU A 58 12.97 -14.30 -3.98
C GLU A 58 12.59 -14.87 -2.61
N GLU A 59 11.44 -15.56 -2.55
CA GLU A 59 11.00 -16.25 -1.35
C GLU A 59 11.39 -17.72 -1.40
N ASN A 60 12.16 -18.16 -0.42
CA ASN A 60 12.57 -19.54 -0.24
C ASN A 60 11.84 -20.15 0.96
N TYR A 61 11.18 -21.29 0.74
CA TYR A 61 10.41 -22.00 1.76
C TYR A 61 11.10 -23.30 2.16
N SER A 62 11.28 -23.53 3.45
CA SER A 62 11.82 -24.77 4.00
C SER A 62 11.03 -25.22 5.22
N ILE A 63 10.96 -26.53 5.44
CA ILE A 63 10.34 -27.11 6.63
C ILE A 63 11.46 -27.45 7.60
N VAL A 64 11.34 -26.99 8.84
CA VAL A 64 12.31 -27.23 9.91
C VAL A 64 11.65 -28.07 11.00
N VAL A 65 12.27 -29.20 11.33
CA VAL A 65 11.84 -30.11 12.40
C VAL A 65 12.79 -29.98 13.59
N LEU A 66 12.24 -29.62 14.75
CA LEU A 66 12.94 -29.48 16.02
C LEU A 66 12.75 -30.73 16.89
N PRO A 67 13.69 -31.04 17.80
CA PRO A 67 14.87 -30.25 18.19
C PRO A 67 16.09 -30.41 17.26
N GLY A 68 16.09 -31.37 16.33
CA GLY A 68 17.25 -31.70 15.49
C GLY A 68 17.59 -30.68 14.38
N PHE A 69 16.85 -29.57 14.26
CA PHE A 69 16.97 -28.58 13.19
C PHE A 69 17.02 -29.19 11.78
N GLN A 70 16.36 -30.33 11.59
CA GLN A 70 16.35 -31.00 10.30
C GLN A 70 15.58 -30.13 9.32
N THR A 71 16.30 -29.61 8.33
CA THR A 71 15.76 -28.68 7.35
C THR A 71 15.56 -29.42 6.03
N MET A 72 14.34 -29.36 5.51
CA MET A 72 14.01 -29.92 4.21
C MET A 72 13.46 -28.81 3.30
N PRO A 73 13.92 -28.68 2.05
CA PRO A 73 13.34 -27.73 1.12
C PRO A 73 11.87 -28.09 0.87
N TYR A 74 11.00 -27.09 0.82
CA TYR A 74 9.60 -27.32 0.48
C TYR A 74 9.51 -27.82 -0.97
N SER A 75 8.79 -28.91 -1.18
CA SER A 75 8.47 -29.42 -2.52
C SER A 75 7.04 -29.95 -2.58
N THR A 76 6.44 -29.94 -3.76
CA THR A 76 5.08 -30.45 -4.00
C THR A 76 4.94 -31.97 -3.83
N LYS A 77 6.06 -32.67 -3.60
CA LYS A 77 6.12 -34.13 -3.41
C LYS A 77 5.98 -34.54 -1.93
N LEU A 78 5.78 -33.59 -1.03
CA LEU A 78 5.58 -33.86 0.39
C LEU A 78 4.17 -34.41 0.65
N PRO A 79 3.94 -35.06 1.80
CA PRO A 79 2.61 -35.57 2.16
C PRO A 79 1.53 -34.48 2.06
N GLN A 80 0.37 -34.85 1.54
CA GLN A 80 -0.74 -33.92 1.29
C GLN A 80 -1.11 -33.03 2.49
N PRO A 81 -1.13 -33.53 3.75
CA PRO A 81 -1.42 -32.68 4.91
C PRO A 81 -0.42 -31.52 5.08
N VAL A 82 0.85 -31.77 4.77
CA VAL A 82 1.93 -30.76 4.87
C VAL A 82 1.76 -29.72 3.76
N VAL A 83 1.51 -30.17 2.53
CA VAL A 83 1.28 -29.29 1.37
C VAL A 83 0.06 -28.38 1.59
N ASN A 84 -1.03 -28.94 2.12
CA ASN A 84 -2.24 -28.17 2.44
C ASN A 84 -1.97 -27.14 3.53
N SER A 85 -1.24 -27.53 4.58
CA SER A 85 -0.88 -26.63 5.68
C SER A 85 -0.01 -25.47 5.21
N VAL A 86 1.02 -25.75 4.40
CA VAL A 86 1.90 -24.71 3.82
C VAL A 86 1.10 -23.78 2.90
N SER A 87 0.27 -24.34 2.02
CA SER A 87 -0.60 -23.55 1.14
C SER A 87 -1.53 -22.63 1.93
N ALA A 88 -2.15 -23.14 3.01
CA ALA A 88 -2.99 -22.34 3.89
C ALA A 88 -2.22 -21.22 4.60
N ILE A 89 -1.00 -21.48 5.08
CA ILE A 89 -0.14 -20.47 5.72
C ILE A 89 0.30 -19.40 4.71
N LEU A 90 0.63 -19.78 3.48
CA LEU A 90 1.01 -18.83 2.42
C LEU A 90 -0.18 -18.01 1.93
N ALA A 91 -1.38 -18.60 1.87
CA ALA A 91 -2.61 -17.91 1.52
C ALA A 91 -3.15 -17.03 2.65
N ALA A 92 -2.83 -17.35 3.91
CA ALA A 92 -3.21 -16.53 5.04
C ALA A 92 -2.53 -15.15 4.95
N ASP A 93 -3.35 -14.10 5.08
CA ASP A 93 -2.86 -12.73 5.17
C ASP A 93 -2.11 -12.54 6.50
N SER A 94 -0.81 -12.82 6.47
CA SER A 94 0.09 -12.55 7.59
C SER A 94 0.08 -11.05 7.92
N ALA A 95 0.34 -10.70 9.18
CA ALA A 95 0.45 -9.29 9.59
C ALA A 95 1.44 -8.50 8.72
N MET A 96 2.48 -9.18 8.20
CA MET A 96 3.44 -8.60 7.28
C MET A 96 2.85 -8.38 5.87
N LYS A 97 2.08 -9.33 5.33
CA LYS A 97 1.35 -9.11 4.05
C LYS A 97 0.29 -8.03 4.17
N LYS A 98 -0.39 -7.92 5.32
CA LYS A 98 -1.31 -6.80 5.59
C LYS A 98 -0.57 -5.47 5.70
N ALA A 99 0.59 -5.44 6.37
CA ALA A 99 1.42 -4.25 6.45
C ALA A 99 1.99 -3.85 5.08
N GLU A 100 2.48 -4.81 4.30
CA GLU A 100 2.96 -4.64 2.92
C GLU A 100 1.81 -4.15 2.01
N LYS A 101 0.66 -4.81 2.04
CA LYS A 101 -0.56 -4.39 1.33
C LYS A 101 -1.02 -3.00 1.76
N SER A 102 -0.96 -2.67 3.06
CA SER A 102 -1.29 -1.33 3.57
C SER A 102 -0.27 -0.27 3.15
N SER A 103 1.02 -0.63 3.06
CA SER A 103 2.07 0.25 2.54
C SER A 103 1.94 0.45 1.03
N LEU A 104 1.45 -0.57 0.31
CA LEU A 104 1.09 -0.53 -1.11
C LEU A 104 -0.28 0.12 -1.34
N THR A 105 -1.11 0.30 -0.31
CA THR A 105 -2.38 1.04 -0.40
C THR A 105 -2.13 2.56 -0.56
N GLY A 106 -0.88 3.01 -0.47
CA GLY A 106 -0.44 4.36 -0.85
C GLY A 106 -0.07 4.53 -2.33
N THR A 107 0.21 3.44 -3.05
CA THR A 107 0.35 3.43 -4.51
C THR A 107 -1.03 3.29 -5.12
N TRP A 108 -1.70 4.42 -5.33
CA TRP A 108 -3.02 4.42 -5.97
C TRP A 108 -2.91 3.79 -7.36
N ASP A 109 -3.64 2.70 -7.53
CA ASP A 109 -4.15 2.07 -8.75
C ASP A 109 -3.23 1.80 -9.95
N GLY A 110 -1.90 1.92 -9.84
CA GLY A 110 -0.99 1.61 -10.96
C GLY A 110 -1.19 2.45 -12.24
N GLU A 111 -2.14 3.38 -12.22
CA GLU A 111 -2.48 4.32 -13.28
C GLU A 111 -1.84 5.66 -12.96
N VAL A 112 -1.23 6.28 -13.98
CA VAL A 112 -0.55 7.57 -13.82
C VAL A 112 -1.60 8.59 -13.39
N ARG A 113 -1.45 9.16 -12.18
CA ARG A 113 -2.34 10.24 -11.73
C ARG A 113 -2.14 11.44 -12.65
N HIS A 114 -3.20 11.80 -13.36
CA HIS A 114 -3.25 13.04 -14.13
C HIS A 114 -3.66 14.20 -13.23
N VAL A 115 -3.14 15.39 -13.54
CA VAL A 115 -3.56 16.62 -12.86
C VAL A 115 -5.05 16.82 -13.16
N SER A 116 -5.86 16.95 -12.11
CA SER A 116 -7.30 17.20 -12.24
C SER A 116 -7.55 18.50 -13.02
N ALA A 117 -8.58 18.49 -13.87
CA ALA A 117 -8.95 19.66 -14.68
C ALA A 117 -9.26 20.89 -13.81
N CYS A 118 -9.75 20.69 -12.59
CA CYS A 118 -10.07 21.77 -11.65
C CYS A 118 -8.89 22.22 -10.78
N ALA A 119 -7.70 21.60 -10.88
CA ALA A 119 -6.60 21.87 -9.95
C ALA A 119 -6.03 23.29 -10.03
N LYS A 120 -6.08 23.94 -11.21
CA LYS A 120 -5.53 25.30 -11.41
C LYS A 120 -6.49 26.40 -10.97
N ASP A 121 -7.78 26.20 -11.23
CA ASP A 121 -8.82 27.23 -11.08
C ASP A 121 -9.79 26.88 -9.94
N LEU A 122 -9.36 26.04 -8.99
CA LEU A 122 -10.18 25.67 -7.84
C LEU A 122 -10.42 26.89 -6.96
N LEU A 123 -11.68 27.31 -6.87
CA LEU A 123 -12.08 28.35 -5.94
C LEU A 123 -12.01 27.81 -4.51
N GLN A 124 -11.30 28.50 -3.62
CA GLN A 124 -11.35 28.24 -2.18
C GLN A 124 -12.12 29.38 -1.51
N LEU A 125 -13.18 29.03 -0.78
CA LEU A 125 -14.03 29.98 -0.09
C LEU A 125 -13.36 30.43 1.21
N ASP A 126 -13.32 31.75 1.44
CA ASP A 126 -12.91 32.31 2.71
C ASP A 126 -14.08 32.26 3.71
N ASN A 127 -14.25 31.10 4.34
CA ASN A 127 -15.29 30.86 5.34
C ASN A 127 -14.75 30.80 6.78
N GLY A 128 -13.47 31.17 6.98
CA GLY A 128 -12.80 31.17 8.28
C GLY A 128 -12.57 29.79 8.91
N ARG A 129 -12.85 28.69 8.19
CA ARG A 129 -12.69 27.32 8.70
C ARG A 129 -11.21 26.97 8.80
N LYS A 130 -10.76 26.61 10.01
CA LYS A 130 -9.39 26.12 10.27
C LYS A 130 -9.41 24.63 10.57
N ILE A 131 -8.75 23.85 9.73
CA ILE A 131 -8.68 22.40 9.90
C ILE A 131 -7.58 22.07 10.93
N PRO A 132 -7.92 21.41 12.06
CA PRO A 132 -6.93 21.00 13.05
C PRO A 132 -6.03 19.89 12.48
N PRO A 133 -4.84 19.63 13.05
CA PRO A 133 -3.93 18.58 12.57
C PRO A 133 -4.40 17.15 12.91
N SER A 134 -5.40 16.99 13.78
CA SER A 134 -5.90 15.69 14.23
C SER A 134 -7.31 15.79 14.81
N GLY A 135 -7.95 14.64 15.06
CA GLY A 135 -9.25 14.57 15.74
C GLY A 135 -10.44 14.85 14.82
N TRP A 136 -10.28 14.60 13.53
CA TRP A 136 -11.34 14.81 12.55
C TRP A 136 -12.48 13.82 12.74
N LYS A 137 -13.68 14.32 12.50
CA LYS A 137 -14.93 13.57 12.47
C LYS A 137 -15.75 14.07 11.29
N CYS A 138 -16.56 13.20 10.70
CA CYS A 138 -17.50 13.60 9.67
C CYS A 138 -18.47 14.66 10.21
N ASP A 139 -18.68 15.75 9.47
CA ASP A 139 -19.61 16.81 9.85
C ASP A 139 -21.08 16.32 9.90
N LYS A 140 -21.41 15.22 9.21
CA LYS A 140 -22.77 14.66 9.10
C LYS A 140 -22.97 13.33 9.87
N CYS A 141 -21.92 12.71 10.45
CA CYS A 141 -22.06 11.49 11.28
C CYS A 141 -20.90 11.27 12.26
N GLU A 142 -20.96 10.19 13.03
CA GLU A 142 -19.96 9.83 14.05
C GLU A 142 -18.69 9.15 13.51
N LEU A 143 -18.53 9.04 12.19
CA LEU A 143 -17.32 8.41 11.61
C LEU A 143 -16.09 9.30 11.81
N THR A 144 -15.01 8.67 12.28
CA THR A 144 -13.70 9.31 12.50
C THR A 144 -12.62 8.78 11.54
N THR A 145 -12.99 7.87 10.64
CA THR A 145 -12.11 7.25 9.64
C THR A 145 -12.74 7.36 8.24
N ASN A 146 -11.92 7.17 7.19
CA ASN A 146 -12.33 7.36 5.79
C ASN A 146 -12.98 8.75 5.57
N LEU A 147 -12.29 9.80 6.03
CA LEU A 147 -12.73 11.18 5.92
C LEU A 147 -12.06 11.87 4.74
N TRP A 148 -12.82 12.71 4.07
CA TRP A 148 -12.44 13.48 2.89
C TRP A 148 -12.62 14.96 3.20
N LEU A 149 -11.60 15.76 2.90
CA LEU A 149 -11.62 17.21 3.05
C LEU A 149 -11.92 17.86 1.70
N ASN A 150 -13.01 18.62 1.61
CA ASN A 150 -13.30 19.37 0.40
C ASN A 150 -12.40 20.62 0.38
N LEU A 151 -11.66 20.82 -0.70
CA LEU A 151 -10.71 21.92 -0.80
C LEU A 151 -11.36 23.27 -1.14
N THR A 152 -12.65 23.28 -1.51
CA THR A 152 -13.43 24.49 -1.81
C THR A 152 -13.94 25.16 -0.54
N ASP A 153 -14.61 24.41 0.34
CA ASP A 153 -15.26 24.95 1.54
C ASP A 153 -14.70 24.38 2.86
N GLY A 154 -13.71 23.49 2.78
CA GLY A 154 -13.12 22.85 3.94
C GLY A 154 -14.02 21.81 4.62
N ALA A 155 -15.13 21.37 4.04
CA ALA A 155 -16.02 20.36 4.62
C ALA A 155 -15.28 19.02 4.89
N VAL A 156 -15.51 18.38 6.04
CA VAL A 156 -14.89 17.10 6.41
C VAL A 156 -15.97 16.03 6.44
N LEU A 157 -15.97 15.13 5.47
CA LEU A 157 -17.09 14.22 5.22
C LEU A 157 -16.62 12.79 5.00
N CYS A 158 -17.40 11.80 5.45
CA CYS A 158 -17.04 10.41 5.24
C CYS A 158 -17.20 9.98 3.77
N GLY A 159 -16.34 9.03 3.38
CA GLY A 159 -16.27 8.51 2.03
C GLY A 159 -17.46 7.63 1.64
N ARG A 160 -17.32 6.97 0.49
CA ARG A 160 -18.38 6.13 -0.09
C ARG A 160 -18.63 4.87 0.72
N ARG A 161 -19.87 4.37 0.65
CA ARG A 161 -20.20 3.04 1.14
C ARG A 161 -19.82 1.98 0.11
N PHE A 162 -19.10 0.95 0.52
CA PHE A 162 -18.76 -0.19 -0.33
C PHE A 162 -19.84 -1.28 -0.27
N PHE A 163 -19.89 -2.14 -1.28
CA PHE A 163 -20.91 -3.20 -1.38
C PHE A 163 -20.76 -4.27 -0.29
N ASP A 164 -19.56 -4.42 0.25
CA ASP A 164 -19.21 -5.36 1.32
C ASP A 164 -19.65 -4.88 2.72
N GLY A 165 -20.32 -3.72 2.78
CA GLY A 165 -20.78 -3.09 4.02
C GLY A 165 -19.71 -2.27 4.74
N SER A 166 -18.48 -2.23 4.23
CA SER A 166 -17.40 -1.37 4.74
C SER A 166 -17.43 0.03 4.10
N GLY A 167 -16.57 0.94 4.56
CA GLY A 167 -16.45 2.29 4.01
C GLY A 167 -17.12 3.38 4.86
N GLY A 168 -17.72 4.37 4.20
CA GLY A 168 -18.44 5.48 4.83
C GLY A 168 -19.93 5.51 4.50
N ASN A 169 -20.56 6.68 4.68
CA ASN A 169 -22.01 6.89 4.48
C ASN A 169 -22.33 7.81 3.29
N ASP A 170 -21.43 7.88 2.31
CA ASP A 170 -21.59 8.67 1.07
C ASP A 170 -21.68 10.20 1.28
N HIS A 171 -21.38 10.72 2.47
CA HIS A 171 -21.55 12.15 2.78
C HIS A 171 -20.69 13.07 1.90
N ALA A 172 -19.46 12.69 1.56
CA ALA A 172 -18.61 13.47 0.66
C ALA A 172 -19.22 13.56 -0.76
N VAL A 173 -19.77 12.46 -1.26
CA VAL A 173 -20.40 12.41 -2.59
C VAL A 173 -21.73 13.16 -2.60
N LEU A 174 -22.53 13.03 -1.56
CA LEU A 174 -23.78 13.79 -1.42
C LEU A 174 -23.49 15.30 -1.39
N HIS A 175 -22.48 15.70 -0.65
CA HIS A 175 -22.05 17.10 -0.62
C HIS A 175 -21.58 17.62 -1.98
N TYR A 176 -20.85 16.80 -2.77
CA TYR A 176 -20.55 17.15 -4.17
C TYR A 176 -21.81 17.39 -4.99
N LYS A 177 -22.81 16.51 -4.86
CA LYS A 177 -24.07 16.60 -5.61
C LYS A 177 -24.88 17.83 -5.19
N GLU A 178 -24.82 18.22 -3.92
CA GLU A 178 -25.53 19.38 -3.37
C GLU A 178 -24.87 20.71 -3.77
N THR A 179 -23.54 20.79 -3.75
CA THR A 179 -22.80 22.05 -3.92
C THR A 179 -22.17 22.24 -5.29
N GLY A 180 -21.90 21.14 -6.00
CA GLY A 180 -21.08 21.13 -7.20
C GLY A 180 -19.58 21.35 -6.94
N TYR A 181 -19.13 21.42 -5.68
CA TYR A 181 -17.74 21.69 -5.34
C TYR A 181 -16.84 20.49 -5.67
N PRO A 182 -15.98 20.58 -6.71
CA PRO A 182 -15.21 19.44 -7.16
C PRO A 182 -14.25 18.97 -6.06
N TRP A 183 -13.90 17.69 -6.13
CA TRP A 183 -12.90 17.04 -5.27
C TRP A 183 -11.63 16.84 -6.12
N PRO A 184 -10.63 17.73 -6.03
CA PRO A 184 -9.33 17.53 -6.65
C PRO A 184 -8.46 16.52 -5.89
#